data_AF-A0A834WRF5-F1
#
_entry.id   AF-A0A834WRF5-F1
#
_cell.length_a   1.000
_cell.length_b   1.000
_cell.length_c   1.000
_cell.angle_alpha   90.00
_cell.angle_beta   90.00
_cell.angle_gamma   90.00
#
_symmetry.space_group_name_H-M   'P 1'
#
loop_
_entity.id
_entity.type
_entity.pdbx_description
1 polymer ?
#
loop_
_entity_poly.entity_id
_entity_poly.type
_entity_poly.pdbx_seq_one_letter_code
_entity_poly.pdbx_strand_id
1 'polypeptide(L)'
;MIDLFLNEKTKSKEWRKYLVFREEWKKYRDSFYSRCQRRADMENDPVMKQKYISLWKKMKKLQVDDEMEGHSELLKELQDSPTDINAIVARRRKDFTGEFFRYLSLLSDTYDSLEDRDAIARLGTRCLSAVSAYDNTLESVDTLDTAQAKFDDILNSPSIDVACEKIKSLAKAKELDSSLILLINSAWAKAKESTTLKNEV
;
A
#
# COMPACT_ATOMS: atom_id res chain seq x y z
N MET A 1 33.40 -6.22 -6.79
CA MET A 1 31.97 -6.54 -7.02
C MET A 1 31.70 -8.03 -6.85
N ILE A 2 32.23 -8.94 -7.68
CA ILE A 2 32.00 -10.40 -7.48
C ILE A 2 32.50 -10.84 -6.10
N ASP A 3 33.72 -10.45 -5.72
CA ASP A 3 34.32 -10.79 -4.43
C ASP A 3 33.58 -10.17 -3.23
N LEU A 4 32.92 -9.03 -3.43
CA LEU A 4 32.07 -8.38 -2.42
C LEU A 4 30.86 -9.26 -2.08
N PHE A 5 30.18 -9.82 -3.08
CA PHE A 5 29.03 -10.69 -2.87
C PHE A 5 29.40 -12.14 -2.49
N LEU A 6 30.64 -12.55 -2.80
CA LEU A 6 31.14 -13.87 -2.45
C LEU A 6 31.65 -13.94 -1.01
N ASN A 7 32.29 -12.87 -0.52
CA ASN A 7 33.05 -12.90 0.74
C ASN A 7 32.51 -11.93 1.81
N GLU A 8 32.09 -10.73 1.45
CA GLU A 8 31.71 -9.69 2.43
C GLU A 8 30.20 -9.63 2.70
N LYS A 9 29.41 -9.73 1.65
CA LYS A 9 27.94 -9.63 1.67
C LYS A 9 27.40 -10.93 1.13
N THR A 10 27.16 -11.92 1.96
CA THR A 10 26.73 -13.27 1.52
C THR A 10 25.23 -13.50 1.64
N LYS A 11 24.50 -12.58 2.29
CA LYS A 11 23.05 -12.71 2.54
C LYS A 11 22.24 -12.04 1.44
N SER A 12 21.21 -12.73 0.95
CA SER A 12 20.28 -12.21 -0.07
C SER A 12 19.63 -10.86 0.29
N LYS A 13 19.41 -10.59 1.59
CA LYS A 13 18.87 -9.30 2.06
C LYS A 13 19.83 -8.14 1.77
N GLU A 14 21.13 -8.37 1.89
CA GLU A 14 22.15 -7.36 1.61
C GLU A 14 22.34 -7.16 0.11
N TRP A 15 22.11 -8.19 -0.71
CA TRP A 15 22.22 -8.08 -2.17
C TRP A 15 21.14 -7.20 -2.76
N ARG A 16 19.92 -7.25 -2.20
CA ARG A 16 18.79 -6.41 -2.63
C ARG A 16 19.13 -4.90 -2.59
N LYS A 17 19.92 -4.46 -1.60
CA LYS A 17 20.47 -3.09 -1.50
C LYS A 17 21.35 -2.67 -2.69
N TYR A 18 21.97 -3.60 -3.40
CA TYR A 18 22.86 -3.30 -4.53
C TYR A 18 22.23 -3.59 -5.90
N LEU A 19 21.34 -4.58 -5.95
CA LEU A 19 20.73 -5.06 -7.19
C LEU A 19 19.52 -4.23 -7.61
N VAL A 20 18.73 -3.73 -6.66
CA VAL A 20 17.46 -3.03 -6.93
C VAL A 20 17.68 -1.53 -7.10
N PHE A 21 18.63 -0.95 -6.38
CA PHE A 21 18.70 0.51 -6.20
C PHE A 21 19.68 1.23 -7.12
N ARG A 22 20.55 0.52 -7.84
CA ARG A 22 21.45 1.14 -8.80
C ARG A 22 20.88 1.03 -10.20
N GLU A 23 20.50 2.16 -10.82
CA GLU A 23 20.29 2.22 -12.28
C GLU A 23 21.53 1.70 -13.04
N GLU A 24 22.71 1.94 -12.46
CA GLU A 24 23.97 1.39 -12.90
C GLU A 24 23.99 -0.14 -12.91
N TRP A 25 23.32 -0.82 -11.98
CA TRP A 25 23.22 -2.28 -12.00
C TRP A 25 22.52 -2.77 -13.26
N LYS A 26 21.48 -2.06 -13.73
CA LYS A 26 20.83 -2.37 -15.01
C LYS A 26 21.80 -2.28 -16.20
N LYS A 27 22.80 -1.40 -16.13
CA LYS A 27 23.88 -1.26 -17.12
C LYS A 27 25.00 -2.30 -16.94
N TYR A 28 25.32 -2.68 -15.71
CA TYR A 28 26.47 -3.55 -15.38
C TYR A 28 26.11 -5.03 -15.18
N ARG A 29 24.82 -5.38 -15.09
CA ARG A 29 24.32 -6.75 -14.82
C ARG A 29 24.83 -7.78 -15.81
N ASP A 30 24.78 -7.47 -17.11
CA ASP A 30 25.16 -8.43 -18.15
C ASP A 30 26.66 -8.68 -18.09
N SER A 31 27.45 -7.62 -17.93
CA SER A 31 28.89 -7.71 -17.68
C SER A 31 29.22 -8.45 -16.39
N PHE A 32 28.43 -8.29 -15.33
CA PHE A 32 28.62 -9.03 -14.09
C PHE A 32 28.34 -10.52 -14.28
N TYR A 33 27.23 -10.88 -14.93
CA TYR A 33 26.87 -12.27 -15.20
C TYR A 33 27.88 -12.96 -16.11
N SER A 34 28.33 -12.31 -17.19
CA SER A 34 29.38 -12.82 -18.07
C SER A 34 30.71 -12.99 -17.33
N ARG A 35 31.04 -12.11 -16.38
CA ARG A 35 32.26 -12.24 -15.56
C ARG A 35 32.16 -13.38 -14.54
N CYS A 36 31.00 -13.58 -13.91
CA CYS A 36 30.78 -14.73 -13.02
C CYS A 36 30.91 -16.04 -13.78
N GLN A 37 30.34 -16.12 -14.99
CA GLN A 37 30.44 -17.31 -15.83
C GLN A 37 31.88 -17.56 -16.28
N ARG A 38 32.57 -16.53 -16.78
CA ARG A 38 33.98 -16.63 -17.18
C ARG A 38 34.89 -17.05 -16.02
N ARG A 39 34.68 -16.52 -14.81
CA ARG A 39 35.43 -16.97 -13.61
C ARG A 39 35.11 -18.41 -13.24
N ALA A 40 33.86 -18.86 -13.35
CA ALA A 40 33.50 -20.25 -13.11
C ALA A 40 34.11 -21.22 -14.14
N ASP A 41 34.25 -20.79 -15.40
CA ASP A 41 34.82 -21.60 -16.47
C ASP A 41 36.35 -21.70 -16.38
N MET A 42 37.01 -20.66 -15.88
CA MET A 42 38.46 -20.62 -15.66
C MET A 42 38.91 -21.23 -14.32
N GLU A 43 37.96 -21.52 -13.42
CA GLU A 43 38.25 -22.06 -12.09
C GLU A 43 38.40 -23.58 -12.14
N ASN A 44 39.53 -24.07 -11.62
CA ASN A 44 39.84 -25.50 -11.56
C ASN A 44 39.35 -26.16 -10.27
N ASP A 45 39.16 -25.37 -9.19
CA ASP A 45 38.57 -25.88 -7.96
C ASP A 45 37.05 -26.07 -8.12
N PRO A 46 36.54 -27.32 -8.04
CA PRO A 46 35.11 -27.60 -8.19
C PRO A 46 34.25 -26.89 -7.12
N VAL A 47 34.79 -26.67 -5.91
CA VAL A 47 34.06 -26.00 -4.82
C VAL A 47 33.88 -24.51 -5.12
N MET A 48 34.94 -23.83 -5.55
CA MET A 48 34.85 -22.42 -5.94
C MET A 48 34.03 -22.22 -7.22
N LYS A 49 34.15 -23.10 -8.20
CA LYS A 49 33.30 -23.10 -9.39
C LYS A 49 31.82 -23.16 -9.05
N GLN A 50 31.45 -24.05 -8.12
CA GLN A 50 30.07 -24.17 -7.66
C GLN A 50 29.59 -22.92 -6.90
N LYS A 51 30.46 -22.25 -6.13
CA LYS A 51 30.14 -20.97 -5.47
C LYS A 51 29.82 -19.87 -6.48
N TYR A 52 30.61 -19.69 -7.54
CA TYR A 52 30.33 -18.71 -8.60
C TYR A 52 29.00 -19.00 -9.33
N ILE A 53 28.72 -20.26 -9.65
CA ILE A 53 27.46 -20.66 -10.28
C ILE A 53 26.27 -20.41 -9.34
N SER A 54 26.44 -20.70 -8.05
CA SER A 54 25.39 -20.46 -7.04
C SER A 54 25.10 -18.98 -6.85
N LEU A 55 26.14 -18.13 -6.86
CA LEU A 55 26.04 -16.69 -6.79
C LEU A 55 25.25 -16.16 -8.00
N TRP A 56 25.64 -16.59 -9.19
CA TRP A 56 24.97 -16.23 -10.44
C TRP A 56 23.48 -16.61 -10.43
N LYS A 57 23.13 -17.85 -10.08
CA LYS A 57 21.74 -18.31 -10.02
C LYS A 57 20.91 -17.55 -9.00
N LYS A 58 21.44 -17.35 -7.78
CA LYS A 58 20.73 -16.61 -6.73
C LYS A 58 20.51 -15.15 -7.10
N MET A 59 21.50 -14.48 -7.68
CA MET A 59 21.36 -13.10 -8.14
C MET A 59 20.40 -12.95 -9.31
N LYS A 60 20.44 -13.88 -10.26
CA LYS A 60 19.48 -13.90 -11.38
C LYS A 60 18.06 -14.12 -10.87
N LYS A 61 17.87 -15.00 -9.88
CA LYS A 61 16.57 -15.23 -9.24
C LYS A 61 16.04 -14.01 -8.49
N LEU A 62 16.89 -13.33 -7.70
CA LEU A 62 16.52 -12.13 -6.95
C LEU A 62 16.21 -10.92 -7.85
N GLN A 63 16.77 -10.88 -9.06
CA GLN A 63 16.47 -9.85 -10.04
C GLN A 63 15.15 -10.10 -10.77
N VAL A 64 14.83 -11.37 -11.06
CA VAL A 64 13.57 -11.77 -11.72
C VAL A 64 12.45 -11.91 -10.69
N ASP A 65 12.67 -11.47 -9.46
CA ASP A 65 11.63 -11.44 -8.44
C ASP A 65 10.70 -10.27 -8.80
N ASP A 66 9.63 -10.57 -9.54
CA ASP A 66 8.66 -9.60 -10.11
C ASP A 66 8.13 -8.60 -9.06
N GLU A 67 8.09 -9.03 -7.79
CA GLU A 67 7.70 -8.22 -6.64
C GLU A 67 8.66 -7.04 -6.41
N MET A 68 9.95 -7.19 -6.71
CA MET A 68 10.95 -6.13 -6.58
C MET A 68 10.92 -5.13 -7.73
N GLU A 69 10.66 -5.59 -8.96
CA GLU A 69 10.48 -4.68 -10.10
C GLU A 69 9.23 -3.84 -9.88
N GLY A 70 8.11 -4.46 -9.46
CA GLY A 70 6.85 -3.77 -9.17
C GLY A 70 6.97 -2.69 -8.09
N HIS A 71 7.69 -2.95 -6.99
CA HIS A 71 7.94 -1.95 -5.95
C HIS A 71 8.86 -0.82 -6.40
N SER A 72 9.84 -1.10 -7.26
CA SER A 72 10.73 -0.07 -7.81
C SER A 72 10.03 0.82 -8.84
N GLU A 73 9.15 0.26 -9.68
CA GLU A 73 8.31 1.02 -10.60
C GLU A 73 7.32 1.92 -9.85
N LEU A 74 6.66 1.39 -8.80
CA LEU A 74 5.76 2.18 -7.96
C LEU A 74 6.50 3.34 -7.27
N LEU A 75 7.70 3.08 -6.74
CA LEU A 75 8.53 4.13 -6.17
C LEU A 75 8.90 5.20 -7.19
N LYS A 76 9.25 4.80 -8.42
CA LYS A 76 9.59 5.74 -9.49
C LYS A 76 8.39 6.61 -9.87
N GLU A 77 7.21 6.02 -10.02
CA GLU A 77 5.97 6.76 -10.29
C GLU A 77 5.67 7.80 -9.20
N LEU A 78 5.93 7.46 -7.93
CA LEU A 78 5.77 8.36 -6.80
C LEU A 78 6.81 9.49 -6.75
N GLN A 79 8.04 9.22 -7.19
CA GLN A 79 9.12 10.21 -7.28
C GLN A 79 8.94 11.16 -8.47
N ASP A 80 8.46 10.64 -9.60
CA ASP A 80 8.20 11.43 -10.82
C ASP A 80 6.99 12.37 -10.63
N SER A 81 6.00 11.95 -9.82
CA SER A 81 4.76 12.71 -9.57
C SER A 81 4.47 12.90 -8.08
N PRO A 82 5.29 13.69 -7.35
CA PRO A 82 5.18 13.85 -5.90
C PRO A 82 3.93 14.63 -5.47
N THR A 83 3.23 15.31 -6.37
CA THR A 83 1.97 16.04 -6.07
C THR A 83 0.75 15.12 -6.19
N ASP A 84 0.83 14.04 -6.97
CA ASP A 84 -0.29 13.18 -7.33
C ASP A 84 -0.34 11.87 -6.53
N ILE A 85 0.34 11.81 -5.38
CA ILE A 85 0.43 10.61 -4.54
C ILE A 85 -0.97 10.05 -4.22
N ASN A 86 -1.95 10.91 -3.93
CA ASN A 86 -3.33 10.47 -3.66
C ASN A 86 -3.98 9.78 -4.86
N ALA A 87 -3.74 10.28 -6.09
CA ALA A 87 -4.27 9.68 -7.30
C ALA A 87 -3.57 8.35 -7.64
N ILE A 88 -2.25 8.27 -7.41
CA ILE A 88 -1.48 7.04 -7.59
C ILE A 88 -1.98 5.96 -6.61
N VAL A 89 -2.16 6.32 -5.34
CA VAL A 89 -2.71 5.43 -4.32
C VAL A 89 -4.10 4.94 -4.69
N ALA A 90 -5.00 5.81 -5.14
CA ALA A 90 -6.33 5.41 -5.57
C ALA A 90 -6.31 4.43 -6.75
N ARG A 91 -5.42 4.64 -7.75
CA ARG A 91 -5.29 3.75 -8.91
C ARG A 91 -4.63 2.41 -8.59
N ARG A 92 -3.62 2.42 -7.72
CA ARG A 92 -2.74 1.27 -7.45
C ARG A 92 -2.83 0.79 -6.00
N ARG A 93 -3.96 0.97 -5.32
CA ARG A 93 -4.13 0.64 -3.89
C ARG A 93 -3.64 -0.77 -3.54
N LYS A 94 -3.82 -1.75 -4.43
CA LYS A 94 -3.39 -3.14 -4.26
C LYS A 94 -1.87 -3.32 -4.14
N ASP A 95 -1.09 -2.41 -4.71
CA ASP A 95 0.37 -2.46 -4.72
C ASP A 95 0.98 -1.82 -3.46
N PHE A 96 0.20 -1.01 -2.72
CA PHE A 96 0.57 -0.45 -1.42
C PHE A 96 0.35 -1.47 -0.29
N THR A 97 1.27 -2.41 -0.17
CA THR A 97 1.27 -3.46 0.86
C THR A 97 2.33 -3.20 1.93
N GLY A 98 2.28 -3.94 3.04
CA GLY A 98 3.34 -3.88 4.07
C GLY A 98 4.73 -4.21 3.52
N GLU A 99 4.81 -5.00 2.45
CA GLU A 99 6.07 -5.33 1.77
C GLU A 99 6.67 -4.14 1.03
N PHE A 100 5.83 -3.32 0.38
CA PHE A 100 6.26 -2.06 -0.22
C PHE A 100 6.82 -1.08 0.82
N PHE A 101 6.16 -0.93 1.98
CA PHE A 101 6.67 -0.06 3.04
C PHE A 101 7.94 -0.61 3.69
N ARG A 102 8.07 -1.93 3.82
CA ARG A 102 9.32 -2.56 4.25
C ARG A 102 10.45 -2.33 3.26
N TYR A 103 10.14 -2.33 1.97
CA TYR A 103 11.06 -1.96 0.90
C TYR A 103 11.50 -0.49 1.01
N LEU A 104 10.59 0.45 1.26
CA LEU A 104 10.91 1.87 1.50
C LEU A 104 11.80 2.08 2.75
N SER A 105 11.53 1.37 3.84
CA SER A 105 12.38 1.47 5.04
C SER A 105 13.78 0.91 4.77
N LEU A 106 13.88 -0.22 4.08
CA LEU A 106 15.17 -0.77 3.65
C LEU A 106 15.91 0.23 2.77
N LEU A 107 15.21 0.90 1.84
CA LEU A 107 15.73 1.95 0.97
C LEU A 107 16.29 3.13 1.77
N SER A 108 15.59 3.61 2.80
CA SER A 108 16.11 4.70 3.65
C SER A 108 17.42 4.29 4.34
N ASP A 109 17.52 3.07 4.87
CA ASP A 109 18.78 2.53 5.42
C ASP A 109 19.91 2.39 4.37
N THR A 110 19.58 2.52 3.08
CA THR A 110 20.57 2.41 2.00
C THR A 110 21.28 3.70 1.66
N TYR A 111 20.63 4.85 1.85
CA TYR A 111 21.20 6.16 1.54
C TYR A 111 22.25 6.55 2.58
N ASP A 112 23.34 7.18 2.17
CA ASP A 112 24.36 7.70 3.09
C ASP A 112 24.08 9.15 3.51
N SER A 113 23.32 9.90 2.70
CA SER A 113 22.94 11.28 2.98
C SER A 113 21.70 11.34 3.88
N LEU A 114 21.69 12.26 4.84
CA LEU A 114 20.52 12.52 5.70
C LEU A 114 19.34 13.08 4.90
N GLU A 115 19.60 13.87 3.86
CA GLU A 115 18.57 14.46 3.00
C GLU A 115 17.81 13.40 2.20
N ASP A 116 18.50 12.43 1.59
CA ASP A 116 17.83 11.37 0.82
C ASP A 116 17.04 10.43 1.74
N ARG A 117 17.55 10.17 2.95
CA ARG A 117 16.83 9.41 3.98
C ARG A 117 15.53 10.09 4.40
N ASP A 118 15.59 11.39 4.67
CA ASP A 118 14.43 12.19 5.06
C ASP A 118 13.42 12.28 3.91
N ALA A 119 13.89 12.43 2.66
CA ALA A 119 13.03 12.47 1.49
C ALA A 119 12.21 11.18 1.32
N ILE A 120 12.84 10.02 1.43
CA ILE A 120 12.15 8.71 1.37
C ILE A 120 11.22 8.50 2.56
N ALA A 121 11.65 8.88 3.77
CA ALA A 121 10.81 8.77 4.95
C ALA A 121 9.53 9.60 4.81
N ARG A 122 9.65 10.86 4.36
CA ARG A 122 8.52 11.75 4.08
C ARG A 122 7.61 11.18 2.98
N LEU A 123 8.18 10.66 1.91
CA LEU A 123 7.41 10.03 0.84
C LEU A 123 6.62 8.82 1.37
N GLY A 124 7.26 7.98 2.19
CA GLY A 124 6.61 6.86 2.87
C GLY A 124 5.45 7.30 3.78
N THR A 125 5.65 8.34 4.61
CA THR A 125 4.59 8.90 5.46
C THR A 125 3.42 9.45 4.64
N ARG A 126 3.71 10.16 3.55
CA ARG A 126 2.67 10.69 2.64
C ARG A 126 1.89 9.56 1.97
N CYS A 127 2.56 8.50 1.51
CA CYS A 127 1.90 7.34 0.94
C CYS A 127 1.01 6.63 1.97
N LEU A 128 1.49 6.45 3.19
CA LEU A 128 0.72 5.83 4.27
C LEU A 128 -0.52 6.65 4.63
N SER A 129 -0.36 7.98 4.71
CA SER A 129 -1.48 8.88 4.97
C SER A 129 -2.51 8.85 3.84
N ALA A 130 -2.07 8.80 2.58
CA ALA A 130 -2.95 8.71 1.41
C ALA A 130 -3.69 7.37 1.37
N VAL A 131 -3.02 6.27 1.68
CA VAL A 131 -3.62 4.92 1.78
C VAL A 131 -4.67 4.89 2.88
N SER A 132 -4.34 5.39 4.08
CA SER A 132 -5.28 5.44 5.19
C SER A 132 -6.48 6.34 4.88
N ALA A 133 -6.27 7.49 4.24
CA ALA A 133 -7.36 8.36 3.83
C ALA A 133 -8.27 7.66 2.82
N TYR A 134 -7.71 6.98 1.81
CA TYR A 134 -8.47 6.21 0.82
C TYR A 134 -9.29 5.10 1.47
N ASP A 135 -8.67 4.28 2.33
CA ASP A 135 -9.35 3.17 3.01
C ASP A 135 -10.45 3.66 3.94
N ASN A 136 -10.18 4.72 4.72
CA ASN A 136 -11.18 5.32 5.61
C ASN A 136 -12.35 5.93 4.82
N THR A 137 -12.10 6.55 3.66
CA THR A 137 -13.19 7.07 2.82
C THR A 137 -14.02 5.95 2.20
N LEU A 138 -13.38 4.84 1.81
CA LEU A 138 -14.10 3.67 1.29
C LEU A 138 -15.00 3.07 2.37
N GLU A 139 -14.46 2.87 3.57
CA GLU A 139 -15.21 2.39 4.72
C GLU A 139 -16.33 3.37 5.13
N SER A 140 -16.10 4.69 5.05
CA SER A 140 -17.15 5.67 5.33
C SER A 140 -18.26 5.65 4.28
N VAL A 141 -17.94 5.43 3.01
CA VAL A 141 -18.94 5.31 1.93
C VAL A 141 -19.76 4.04 2.11
N ASP A 142 -19.13 2.89 2.34
CA ASP A 142 -19.83 1.61 2.54
C ASP A 142 -20.75 1.67 3.78
N THR A 143 -20.30 2.33 4.85
CA THR A 143 -21.12 2.55 6.06
C THR A 143 -22.25 3.54 5.81
N LEU A 144 -22.04 4.61 5.03
CA LEU A 144 -23.10 5.56 4.67
C LEU A 144 -24.16 4.93 3.76
N ASP A 145 -23.79 4.15 2.75
CA ASP A 145 -24.73 3.47 1.86
C ASP A 145 -25.60 2.46 2.62
N THR A 146 -24.97 1.71 3.53
CA THR A 146 -25.67 0.78 4.43
C THR A 146 -26.62 1.51 5.37
N ALA A 147 -26.17 2.63 5.96
CA ALA A 147 -27.00 3.45 6.84
C ALA A 147 -28.16 4.10 6.08
N GLN A 148 -27.94 4.56 4.84
CA GLN A 148 -28.97 5.13 3.98
C GLN A 148 -30.05 4.09 3.64
N ALA A 149 -29.67 2.87 3.25
CA ALA A 149 -30.62 1.79 2.98
C ALA A 149 -31.49 1.45 4.21
N LYS A 150 -30.89 1.43 5.41
CA LYS A 150 -31.63 1.23 6.67
C LYS A 150 -32.57 2.39 6.98
N PHE A 151 -32.14 3.62 6.75
CA PHE A 151 -32.97 4.80 6.94
C PHE A 151 -34.16 4.82 5.97
N ASP A 152 -33.93 4.50 4.70
CA ASP A 152 -34.99 4.40 3.70
C ASP A 152 -35.98 3.27 4.02
N ASP A 153 -35.51 2.15 4.56
CA ASP A 153 -36.39 1.07 5.04
C ASP A 153 -37.26 1.48 6.24
N ILE A 154 -36.75 2.34 7.13
CA ILE A 154 -37.54 2.94 8.21
C ILE A 154 -38.58 3.90 7.62
N LEU A 155 -38.19 4.80 6.72
CA LEU A 155 -39.08 5.78 6.11
C LEU A 155 -40.20 5.17 5.28
N ASN A 156 -39.91 4.09 4.55
CA ASN A 156 -40.89 3.37 3.73
C ASN A 156 -41.77 2.40 4.54
N SER A 157 -41.72 2.47 5.88
CA SER A 157 -42.56 1.62 6.72
C SER A 157 -44.05 2.02 6.60
N PRO A 158 -44.96 1.04 6.53
CA PRO A 158 -46.39 1.31 6.31
C PRO A 158 -47.10 1.98 7.50
N SER A 159 -46.48 1.99 8.70
CA SER A 159 -46.99 2.71 9.87
C SER A 159 -45.87 3.15 10.80
N ILE A 160 -46.17 4.11 11.67
CA ILE A 160 -45.24 4.62 12.70
C ILE A 160 -44.85 3.50 13.68
N ASP A 161 -45.78 2.63 14.07
CA ASP A 161 -45.49 1.52 14.97
C ASP A 161 -44.48 0.55 14.37
N VAL A 162 -44.60 0.24 13.07
CA VAL A 162 -43.66 -0.63 12.35
C VAL A 162 -42.28 0.03 12.24
N ALA A 163 -42.22 1.33 11.95
CA ALA A 163 -40.96 2.09 11.97
C ALA A 163 -40.30 2.07 13.35
N CYS A 164 -41.09 2.21 14.43
CA CYS A 164 -40.62 2.19 15.81
C CYS A 164 -40.06 0.82 16.20
N GLU A 165 -40.70 -0.27 15.79
CA GLU A 165 -40.19 -1.63 16.00
C GLU A 165 -38.90 -1.90 15.21
N LYS A 166 -38.76 -1.38 13.98
CA LYS A 166 -37.50 -1.45 13.21
C LYS A 166 -36.38 -0.68 13.88
N ILE A 167 -36.65 0.50 14.43
CA ILE A 167 -35.64 1.25 15.20
C ILE A 167 -35.21 0.46 16.44
N LYS A 168 -36.15 -0.16 17.16
CA LYS A 168 -35.84 -1.02 18.32
C LYS A 168 -35.02 -2.25 17.92
N SER A 169 -35.32 -2.88 16.78
CA SER A 169 -34.57 -4.04 16.31
C SER A 169 -33.14 -3.67 15.93
N LEU A 170 -32.94 -2.53 15.24
CA LEU A 170 -31.62 -1.97 14.92
C LEU A 170 -30.82 -1.61 16.18
N ALA A 171 -31.48 -1.03 17.19
CA ALA A 171 -30.85 -0.73 18.48
C ALA A 171 -30.39 -2.01 19.19
N LYS A 172 -31.22 -3.06 19.19
CA LYS A 172 -30.92 -4.36 19.79
C LYS A 172 -29.79 -5.09 19.05
N ALA A 173 -29.69 -4.91 17.74
CA ALA A 173 -28.62 -5.45 16.91
C ALA A 173 -27.29 -4.67 17.01
N LYS A 174 -27.26 -3.55 17.76
CA LYS A 174 -26.13 -2.60 17.79
C LYS A 174 -25.77 -2.04 16.41
N GLU A 175 -26.76 -1.96 15.53
CA GLU A 175 -26.64 -1.46 14.16
C GLU A 175 -27.09 0.00 14.01
N LEU A 176 -27.30 0.67 15.15
CA LEU A 176 -27.47 2.11 15.24
C LEU A 176 -26.09 2.78 15.24
N ASP A 177 -25.41 2.67 14.11
CA ASP A 177 -24.09 3.26 13.91
C ASP A 177 -24.16 4.80 13.83
N SER A 178 -23.02 5.45 14.02
CA SER A 178 -22.92 6.92 14.04
C SER A 178 -23.39 7.56 12.73
N SER A 179 -23.26 6.87 11.59
CA SER A 179 -23.72 7.35 10.28
C SER A 179 -25.26 7.35 10.21
N LEU A 180 -25.92 6.29 10.69
CA LEU A 180 -27.39 6.22 10.76
C LEU A 180 -27.97 7.31 11.69
N ILE A 181 -27.34 7.56 12.84
CA ILE A 181 -27.76 8.62 13.77
C ILE A 181 -27.64 10.00 13.12
N LEU A 182 -26.56 10.24 12.37
CA LEU A 182 -26.35 11.49 11.64
C LEU A 182 -27.42 11.71 10.56
N LEU A 183 -27.78 10.66 9.80
CA LEU A 183 -28.86 10.73 8.81
C LEU A 183 -30.21 11.08 9.45
N ILE A 184 -30.58 10.41 10.56
CA ILE A 184 -31.82 10.70 11.30
C ILE A 184 -31.84 12.15 11.79
N ASN A 185 -30.75 12.63 12.40
CA ASN A 185 -30.65 14.00 12.89
C ASN A 185 -30.75 15.02 11.75
N SER A 186 -30.12 14.73 10.60
CA SER A 186 -30.18 15.60 9.42
C SER A 186 -31.59 15.68 8.84
N ALA A 187 -32.31 14.54 8.79
CA ALA A 187 -33.69 14.48 8.32
C ALA A 187 -34.65 15.19 9.27
N TRP A 188 -34.44 15.04 10.59
CA TRP A 188 -35.21 15.77 11.61
C TRP A 188 -34.97 17.28 11.56
N ALA A 189 -33.71 17.71 11.40
CA ALA A 189 -33.37 19.13 11.24
C ALA A 189 -34.03 19.72 9.98
N LYS A 190 -33.94 19.03 8.84
CA LYS A 190 -34.63 19.44 7.60
C LYS A 190 -36.15 19.46 7.73
N ALA A 191 -36.73 18.49 8.44
CA ALA A 191 -38.17 18.45 8.69
C ALA A 191 -38.61 19.62 9.58
N LYS A 192 -37.81 19.98 10.59
CA LYS A 192 -38.05 21.13 11.48
C LYS A 192 -37.96 22.47 10.74
N GLU A 193 -37.08 22.57 9.74
CA GLU A 193 -36.95 23.75 8.88
C GLU A 193 -38.05 23.84 7.81
N SER A 194 -38.73 22.73 7.50
CA SER A 194 -39.85 22.70 6.55
C SER A 194 -41.12 23.31 7.17
N THR A 195 -41.67 24.33 6.52
CA THR A 195 -42.91 25.06 6.86
C THR A 195 -44.20 24.22 6.91
N THR A 196 -44.11 22.90 6.80
CA THR A 196 -45.24 21.96 6.79
C THR A 196 -45.59 21.35 8.15
N LEU A 197 -44.79 21.57 9.20
CA LEU A 197 -45.15 21.17 10.55
C LEU A 197 -46.18 22.14 11.14
N LYS A 198 -47.47 21.84 10.94
CA LYS A 198 -48.50 22.33 11.86
C LYS A 198 -48.35 21.54 13.15
N ASN A 199 -47.89 22.19 14.22
CA ASN A 199 -48.01 21.66 15.56
C ASN A 199 -49.51 21.40 15.80
N GLU A 200 -49.91 20.14 15.89
CA GLU A 200 -51.22 19.82 16.45
C GLU A 200 -51.12 20.12 17.96
N VAL A 201 -51.95 21.08 18.39
CA VAL A 201 -52.17 21.50 19.78
C VAL A 201 -53.20 20.57 20.41
#